data_AF-A0A0V1JWS4-F1
#
_entry.id   AF-A0A0V1JWS4-F1
#
_cell.length_a   1.000
_cell.length_b   1.000
_cell.length_c   1.000
_cell.angle_alpha   90.00
_cell.angle_beta   90.00
_cell.angle_gamma   90.00
#
_symmetry.space_group_name_H-M   'P 1'
#
loop_
_entity.id
_entity.type
_entity.pdbx_description
1 polymer ?
#
loop_
_entity_poly.entity_id
_entity_poly.type
_entity_poly.pdbx_seq_one_letter_code
_entity_poly.pdbx_strand_id
1 'polypeptide(L)' 'MKIFDPLGYLSPFLVKAKRMLQVLWRKGIDWDTSFPQNMMKNWRDWIAEIPSISEIRLSRYLLPVETDYIK' A
#
# COMPACT_ATOMS: atom_id res chain seq x y z
N MET A 1 14.14 -5.66 1.43
CA MET A 1 13.05 -5.70 2.43
C MET A 1 11.75 -6.02 1.69
N LYS A 2 11.19 -7.22 1.85
CA LYS A 2 9.92 -7.61 1.22
C LYS A 2 8.81 -7.50 2.28
N ILE A 3 7.74 -6.76 1.98
CA ILE A 3 6.54 -6.73 2.80
C ILE A 3 5.74 -7.99 2.48
N PHE A 4 5.52 -8.84 3.49
CA PHE A 4 4.74 -10.07 3.35
C PHE A 4 3.25 -9.75 3.58
N ASP A 5 2.48 -9.76 2.50
CA ASP A 5 1.04 -9.50 2.50
C ASP A 5 0.31 -10.59 1.70
N PRO A 6 0.11 -11.78 2.29
CA PRO A 6 -0.45 -12.94 1.58
C PRO A 6 -1.91 -12.75 1.15
N LEU A 7 -2.63 -11.82 1.79
CA LEU A 7 -4.06 -11.57 1.56
C LEU A 7 -4.32 -10.24 0.84
N GLY A 8 -3.27 -9.44 0.60
CA GLY A 8 -3.37 -8.20 -0.14
C GLY A 8 -3.98 -7.03 0.64
N TYR A 9 -4.07 -7.08 1.97
CA TYR A 9 -4.69 -6.02 2.77
C TYR A 9 -3.95 -4.68 2.66
N LEU A 10 -2.63 -4.72 2.43
CA LEU A 10 -1.82 -3.53 2.22
C LEU A 10 -1.80 -3.10 0.75
N SER A 11 -2.40 -3.88 -0.16
CA SER A 11 -2.39 -3.58 -1.60
C SER A 11 -2.92 -2.18 -1.93
N PRO A 12 -4.05 -1.70 -1.39
CA PRO A 12 -4.54 -0.35 -1.68
C PRO A 12 -3.54 0.74 -1.28
N PHE A 13 -2.82 0.52 -0.18
CA PHE A 13 -1.78 1.42 0.31
C PHE A 13 -0.52 1.39 -0.59
N LEU A 14 -0.07 0.18 -0.95
CA LEU A 14 1.13 -0.02 -1.77
C LEU A 14 0.93 0.41 -3.24
N VAL A 15 -0.30 0.29 -3.77
CA VAL A 15 -0.62 0.72 -5.14
C VAL A 15 -0.44 2.23 -5.31
N LYS A 16 -0.76 3.05 -4.30
CA LYS A 16 -0.51 4.50 -4.34
C LYS A 16 0.98 4.80 -4.54
N ALA A 17 1.86 4.24 -3.70
CA ALA A 17 3.30 4.39 -3.85
C ALA A 17 3.84 3.87 -5.18
N LYS A 18 3.41 2.66 -5.59
CA LYS A 18 3.82 2.08 -6.87
C LYS A 18 3.43 2.96 -8.05
N ARG A 19 2.23 3.55 -8.04
CA ARG A 19 1.80 4.49 -9.09
C ARG A 19 2.72 5.70 -9.17
N MET A 20 3.12 6.27 -8.03
CA MET A 20 4.04 7.42 -8.00
C MET A 20 5.41 7.04 -8.55
N LEU A 21 5.96 5.89 -8.16
CA LEU A 21 7.23 5.38 -8.67
C LEU A 21 7.17 5.12 -10.19
N GLN A 22 6.07 4.54 -10.67
CA GLN A 22 5.84 4.35 -12.11
C GLN A 22 5.82 5.68 -12.88
N VAL A 23 5.25 6.73 -12.30
CA VAL A 23 5.26 8.07 -12.92
C VAL A 23 6.69 8.62 -12.99
N LEU A 24 7.51 8.44 -11.94
CA LEU A 24 8.91 8.86 -11.96
C LEU A 24 9.70 8.13 -13.05
N TRP A 25 9.58 6.80 -13.11
CA TRP A 25 10.26 6.00 -14.13
C TRP A 25 9.85 6.37 -15.55
N ARG A 26 8.56 6.62 -15.79
CA ARG A 26 8.08 7.08 -17.11
C ARG A 26 8.63 8.45 -17.49
N LYS A 27 8.99 9.27 -16.51
CA LYS A 27 9.65 10.56 -16.72
C LYS A 27 11.17 10.46 -16.84
N GLY A 28 11.74 9.25 -16.74
CA GLY A 28 13.19 9.04 -16.73
C GLY A 28 13.87 9.59 -15.47
N ILE A 29 13.10 9.81 -14.40
CA ILE A 29 13.60 10.33 -13.13
C ILE A 29 14.07 9.15 -12.29
N ASP A 30 15.35 9.14 -11.97
CA ASP A 30 15.96 8.08 -11.18
C ASP A 30 15.63 8.23 -9.69
N TRP A 31 15.71 7.13 -8.94
CA TRP A 31 15.24 7.07 -7.54
C TRP A 31 16.07 7.93 -6.57
N ASP A 32 17.30 8.28 -6.94
CA ASP A 32 18.25 9.12 -6.20
C ASP A 32 18.14 10.61 -6.54
N THR A 33 17.36 10.96 -7.57
CA THR A 33 17.15 12.35 -7.98
C THR A 33 16.04 13.03 -7.19
N SER A 34 16.13 14.36 -7.07
CA SER A 34 15.16 15.17 -6.34
C SER A 34 13.74 14.97 -6.88
N PHE A 35 12.82 14.65 -5.98
CA PHE A 35 11.43 14.36 -6.32
C PHE A 35 10.74 15.61 -6.90
N PRO A 36 9.97 15.49 -8.01
CA PRO A 36 9.30 16.64 -8.64
C PRO A 36 8.40 17.39 -7.67
N GLN A 37 8.51 18.72 -7.63
CA GLN A 37 7.68 19.56 -6.74
C GLN A 37 6.18 19.32 -6.92
N ASN A 38 5.72 19.08 -8.15
CA ASN A 38 4.32 18.82 -8.46
C ASN A 38 3.80 17.50 -7.88
N MET A 39 4.67 16.59 -7.45
CA MET A 39 4.32 15.32 -6.82
C MET A 39 4.66 15.29 -5.32
N MET A 40 5.49 16.22 -4.84
CA MET A 40 5.93 16.30 -3.43
C MET A 40 4.77 16.35 -2.44
N LYS A 41 3.68 17.05 -2.78
CA LYS A 41 2.49 17.08 -1.94
C LYS A 41 1.91 15.67 -1.76
N ASN A 42 1.63 14.97 -2.86
CA ASN A 42 1.10 13.61 -2.83
C ASN A 42 2.02 12.64 -2.09
N TRP A 43 3.34 12.85 -2.18
CA TRP A 43 4.33 12.02 -1.48
C TRP A 43 4.24 12.23 0.02
N ARG A 44 4.21 13.49 0.47
CA ARG A 44 4.06 13.83 1.90
C ARG A 44 2.73 13.32 2.45
N ASP A 45 1.65 13.50 1.70
CA ASP A 45 0.33 13.03 2.09
C ASP A 45 0.34 11.50 2.26
N TRP A 46 0.92 10.76 1.30
CA TRP A 46 1.05 9.31 1.40
C TRP A 46 1.94 8.86 2.58
N ILE A 47 3.06 9.54 2.82
CA ILE A 47 3.92 9.28 3.99
C ILE A 47 3.15 9.50 5.30
N ALA A 48 2.35 10.57 5.37
CA ALA A 48 1.51 10.87 6.53
C ALA A 48 0.40 9.82 6.76
N GLU A 49 0.01 9.07 5.72
CA GLU A 49 -0.90 7.93 5.86
C GLU A 49 -0.21 6.68 6.44
N ILE A 50 1.12 6.52 6.36
CA ILE A 50 1.83 5.30 6.82
C ILE A 50 1.50 4.91 8.27
N PRO A 51 1.48 5.83 9.25
CA PRO A 51 1.16 5.48 10.64
C PRO A 51 -0.20 4.79 10.81
N SER A 52 -1.18 5.14 9.98
CA SER A 52 -2.53 4.54 10.03
C SER A 52 -2.54 3.03 9.71
N ILE A 53 -1.52 2.51 9.03
CA ILE A 53 -1.38 1.06 8.78
C ILE A 53 -1.28 0.31 10.10
N SER A 54 -0.66 0.90 11.12
CA SER A 54 -0.53 0.29 12.44
C SER A 54 -1.86 0.18 13.18
N GLU A 55 -2.90 0.89 12.73
CA GLU A 55 -4.26 0.83 13.26
C GLU A 55 -5.07 -0.32 12.66
N ILE A 56 -4.61 -0.87 11.53
CA ILE A 56 -5.28 -2.01 10.89
C ILE A 56 -5.20 -3.21 11.86
N ARG A 57 -6.36 -3.71 12.27
CA ARG A 57 -6.51 -4.93 13.07
C ARG A 57 -7.08 -6.00 12.17
N LEU A 58 -6.27 -7.03 11.90
CA LEU A 58 -6.70 -8.20 11.15
C LEU A 58 -6.89 -9.36 12.12
N SER A 59 -8.04 -10.02 12.04
CA SER A 59 -8.23 -11.30 12.72
C SER A 59 -7.21 -12.29 12.17
N ARG A 60 -6.34 -12.81 13.04
CA ARG A 60 -5.34 -13.83 12.67
C ARG A 60 -5.99 -15.14 12.25
N TYR A 61 -7.25 -15.34 12.64
CA TYR A 61 -8.03 -16.52 12.34
C TYR A 61 -9.06 -16.23 11.26
N LEU A 62 -8.86 -16.82 10.08
CA LEU A 62 -9.82 -16.87 9.00
C LEU A 62 -10.50 -18.24 9.05
N LEU A 63 -11.41 -18.47 10.00
CA LEU A 63 -12.35 -19.56 9.78
C LEU A 63 -13.34 -19.15 8.71
N PRO A 64 -13.75 -20.09 7.84
CA PRO A 64 -15.07 -19.97 7.26
C PRO A 64 -16.04 -19.90 8.46
N VAL A 65 -16.83 -18.83 8.56
CA VAL A 65 -18.10 -18.94 9.27
C VAL A 65 -18.71 -20.22 8.75
N GLU A 66 -19.03 -21.16 9.64
CA GLU A 66 -19.74 -22.38 9.26
C GLU A 66 -20.94 -21.94 8.42
N THR A 67 -20.81 -22.08 7.10
CA THR A 67 -21.98 -22.11 6.25
C THR A 67 -22.70 -23.34 6.73
N ASP A 68 -23.79 -23.12 7.48
CA ASP A 68 -24.83 -24.09 7.72
C ASP A 68 -25.24 -24.67 6.36
N TYR A 69 -24.48 -25.66 5.90
CA TYR A 69 -24.89 -26.53 4.83
C TYR A 69 -26.00 -27.37 5.44
N ILE A 70 -27.21 -26.86 5.21
CA ILE A 70 -28.49 -27.52 5.40
C ILE A 70 -28.33 -29.00 5.00
N LYS A 71 -28.66 -29.89 5.94
CA LYS A 71 -28.74 -31.34 5.75
C LYS A 71 -29.57 -31.72 4.53
#